data_AF-A0A539E9E3-F1
#
_entry.id   AF-A0A539E9E3-F1
#
_cell.length_a   1.000
_cell.length_b   1.000
_cell.length_c   1.000
_cell.angle_alpha   90.00
_cell.angle_beta   90.00
_cell.angle_gamma   90.00
#
_symmetry.space_group_name_H-M   'P 1'
#
loop_
_entity.id
_entity.type
_entity.pdbx_description
1 polymer ?
#
loop_
_entity_poly.entity_id
_entity_poly.type
_entity_poly.pdbx_seq_one_letter_code
_entity_poly.pdbx_strand_id
1 'polypeptide(L)'
;MRVGVQFTGTVGANATGRWFTHSWPPDWNVVWTVVPTTPAPGAPQIEWDIEVQRASATAITYWIEVKNLTAAPVAVEGRFASFP
;
A
#
# COMPACT_ATOMS: atom_id res chain seq x y z
N MET A 1 -18.11 -1.17 -7.02
CA MET A 1 -16.83 -0.59 -6.53
C MET A 1 -16.83 -0.64 -5.01
N ARG A 2 -15.77 -1.16 -4.40
CA ARG A 2 -15.52 -1.16 -2.95
C ARG A 2 -14.22 -0.42 -2.68
N VAL A 3 -14.21 0.45 -1.69
CA VAL A 3 -13.00 1.17 -1.25
C VAL A 3 -12.78 0.95 0.23
N GLY A 4 -11.54 1.05 0.69
CA GLY A 4 -11.23 0.99 2.13
C GLY A 4 -9.75 1.05 2.44
N VAL A 5 -9.46 1.12 3.74
CA VAL A 5 -8.11 0.94 4.28
C VAL A 5 -7.92 -0.56 4.54
N GLN A 6 -6.85 -1.14 4.02
CA GLN A 6 -6.51 -2.54 4.28
C GLN A 6 -5.44 -2.70 5.35
N PHE A 7 -4.50 -1.75 5.44
CA PHE A 7 -3.49 -1.74 6.49
C PHE A 7 -3.15 -0.31 6.92
N THR A 8 -2.63 -0.19 8.13
CA THR A 8 -1.96 1.00 8.64
C THR A 8 -0.57 0.62 9.12
N GLY A 9 0.32 1.60 9.19
CA GLY A 9 1.67 1.37 9.71
C GLY A 9 2.47 2.64 9.87
N THR A 10 3.67 2.50 10.41
CA THR A 10 4.66 3.57 10.50
C THR A 10 5.94 3.11 9.83
N VAL A 11 6.43 3.89 8.86
CA VAL A 11 7.71 3.64 8.20
C VAL A 11 8.75 4.56 8.83
N GLY A 12 9.84 3.97 9.34
CA GLY A 12 10.96 4.73 9.91
C GLY A 12 11.58 5.70 8.89
N ALA A 13 12.34 6.67 9.38
CA ALA A 13 13.05 7.63 8.54
C ALA A 13 13.94 6.92 7.51
N ASN A 14 13.85 7.32 6.24
CA ASN A 14 14.57 6.73 5.10
C ASN A 14 14.46 5.19 4.96
N ALA A 15 13.48 4.58 5.63
CA ALA A 15 13.28 3.14 5.63
C ALA A 15 12.25 2.71 4.59
N THR A 16 12.24 1.41 4.27
CA THR A 16 11.19 0.78 3.45
C THR A 16 10.43 -0.21 4.31
N GLY A 17 9.11 -0.08 4.35
CA GLY A 17 8.19 -1.06 4.94
C GLY A 17 7.53 -1.89 3.84
N ARG A 18 7.29 -3.17 4.10
CA ARG A 18 6.60 -4.08 3.16
C ARG A 18 5.40 -4.73 3.85
N TRP A 19 4.26 -4.69 3.19
CA TRP A 19 3.03 -5.38 3.57
C TRP A 19 2.58 -6.31 2.46
N PHE A 20 1.70 -7.24 2.79
CA PHE A 20 1.01 -8.04 1.79
C PHE A 20 -0.47 -8.21 2.12
N THR A 21 -1.28 -8.38 1.09
CA THR A 21 -2.71 -8.67 1.19
C THR A 21 -3.03 -9.77 0.19
N HIS A 22 -3.78 -10.78 0.62
CA HIS A 22 -3.95 -12.02 -0.14
C HIS A 22 -5.44 -12.34 -0.36
N SER A 23 -5.70 -13.42 -1.09
CA SER A 23 -7.05 -13.93 -1.38
C SER A 23 -7.95 -12.94 -2.11
N TRP A 24 -7.37 -12.07 -2.94
CA TRP A 24 -8.15 -11.24 -3.85
C TRP A 24 -8.63 -12.07 -5.06
N PRO A 25 -9.91 -12.01 -5.44
CA PRO A 25 -10.39 -12.68 -6.64
C PRO A 25 -9.67 -12.18 -7.90
N PRO A 26 -9.25 -13.07 -8.82
CA PRO A 26 -8.47 -12.70 -10.00
C PRO A 26 -9.28 -12.02 -11.09
N ASP A 27 -10.61 -12.11 -11.02
CA ASP A 27 -11.56 -11.40 -11.85
C ASP A 27 -11.74 -9.93 -11.41
N TRP A 28 -11.23 -9.53 -10.24
CA TRP A 28 -11.32 -8.15 -9.79
C TRP A 28 -10.13 -7.32 -10.26
N ASN A 29 -10.43 -6.11 -10.69
CA ASN A 29 -9.44 -5.04 -10.79
C ASN A 29 -9.25 -4.42 -9.41
N VAL A 30 -8.00 -4.28 -8.96
CA VAL A 30 -7.65 -3.67 -7.67
C VAL A 30 -6.59 -2.61 -7.88
N VAL A 31 -6.86 -1.39 -7.42
CA VAL A 31 -5.92 -0.27 -7.43
C VAL A 31 -5.51 0.03 -5.99
N TRP A 32 -4.20 0.16 -5.78
CA TRP A 32 -3.61 0.51 -4.50
C TRP A 32 -3.17 1.97 -4.45
N THR A 33 -3.33 2.59 -3.29
CA THR A 33 -2.78 3.91 -2.99
C THR A 33 -2.31 3.91 -1.55
N VAL A 34 -1.13 4.49 -1.31
CA VAL A 34 -0.61 4.66 0.05
C VAL A 34 -0.64 6.14 0.39
N VAL A 35 -1.17 6.48 1.55
CA VAL A 35 -1.38 7.88 1.96
C VAL A 35 -0.74 8.13 3.33
N PRO A 36 0.18 9.11 3.45
CA PRO A 36 0.65 9.56 4.75
C PRO A 36 -0.48 10.14 5.59
N THR A 37 -0.53 9.82 6.88
CA THR A 37 -1.49 10.39 7.84
C THR A 37 -0.89 11.49 8.71
N THR A 38 0.44 11.69 8.65
CA THR A 38 1.14 12.79 9.31
C THR A 38 1.30 13.99 8.35
N PRO A 39 0.70 15.15 8.62
CA PRO A 39 0.92 16.35 7.81
C PRO A 39 2.38 16.83 7.92
N ALA A 40 3.08 16.94 6.79
CA ALA A 40 4.38 17.58 6.69
C ALA A 40 4.49 18.24 5.30
N PRO A 41 4.29 19.57 5.19
CA PRO A 41 4.26 20.28 3.91
C PRO A 41 5.68 20.50 3.36
N GLY A 42 5.78 20.69 2.03
CA GLY A 42 6.98 21.18 1.36
C GLY A 42 7.80 20.15 0.58
N ALA A 43 7.54 18.84 0.74
CA ALA A 43 8.19 17.78 -0.04
C ALA A 43 7.37 16.48 -0.06
N PRO A 44 7.59 15.58 -1.03
CA PRO A 44 7.05 14.22 -0.99
C PRO A 44 7.51 13.46 0.26
N GLN A 45 6.60 12.77 0.94
CA GLN A 45 6.94 12.00 2.15
C GLN A 45 7.23 10.53 1.88
N ILE A 46 6.50 9.93 0.94
CA ILE A 46 6.61 8.51 0.63
C ILE A 46 6.59 8.28 -0.88
N GLU A 47 7.13 7.14 -1.26
CA GLU A 47 6.98 6.47 -2.55
C GLU A 47 6.49 5.06 -2.28
N TRP A 48 5.73 4.45 -3.20
CA TRP A 48 5.29 3.07 -3.05
C TRP A 48 5.31 2.32 -4.37
N ASP A 49 5.59 1.02 -4.28
CA ASP A 49 5.58 0.07 -5.39
C ASP A 49 4.65 -1.11 -5.08
N ILE A 50 4.07 -1.66 -6.14
CA ILE A 50 3.14 -2.78 -6.06
C ILE A 50 3.70 -3.94 -6.88
N GLU A 51 3.98 -5.06 -6.21
CA GLU A 51 4.25 -6.32 -6.88
C GLU A 51 3.02 -7.23 -6.77
N VAL A 52 2.67 -7.90 -7.87
CA VAL A 52 1.47 -8.74 -7.95
C VAL A 52 1.86 -10.18 -8.17
N GLN A 53 1.31 -11.08 -7.34
CA GLN A 53 1.49 -12.51 -7.46
C GLN A 53 0.14 -13.20 -7.70
N ARG A 54 0.04 -14.00 -8.78
CA ARG A 54 -1.05 -14.96 -8.96
C ARG A 54 -0.78 -16.17 -8.04
N ALA A 55 -1.34 -16.14 -6.83
CA ALA A 55 -1.08 -17.17 -5.81
C ALA A 55 -1.76 -18.50 -6.14
N SER A 56 -2.92 -18.47 -6.81
CA SER A 56 -3.61 -19.67 -7.29
C SER A 56 -4.53 -19.35 -8.48
N ALA A 57 -5.28 -20.36 -8.95
CA ALA A 57 -6.33 -20.16 -9.94
C ALA A 57 -7.40 -19.14 -9.47
N THR A 58 -7.62 -19.03 -8.16
CA THR A 58 -8.71 -18.24 -7.55
C THR A 58 -8.22 -17.11 -6.64
N ALA A 59 -6.91 -16.87 -6.53
CA ALA A 59 -6.37 -15.88 -5.61
C ALA A 59 -5.17 -15.09 -6.18
N ILE A 60 -5.19 -13.78 -5.94
CA ILE A 60 -4.08 -12.84 -6.12
C ILE A 60 -3.58 -12.37 -4.74
N THR A 61 -2.27 -12.24 -4.62
CA THR A 61 -1.58 -11.56 -3.52
C THR A 61 -0.93 -10.29 -4.05
N TYR A 62 -1.16 -9.17 -3.38
CA TYR A 62 -0.47 -7.90 -3.61
C TYR A 62 0.58 -7.71 -2.53
N TRP A 63 1.79 -7.40 -2.94
CA TRP A 63 2.88 -6.96 -2.08
C TRP A 63 3.05 -5.46 -2.27
N ILE A 64 3.02 -4.71 -1.17
CA ILE A 64 3.06 -3.26 -1.17
C ILE A 64 4.31 -2.83 -0.43
N GLU A 65 5.26 -2.25 -1.15
CA GLU A 65 6.43 -1.62 -0.59
C GLU A 65 6.19 -0.13 -0.44
N VAL A 66 6.57 0.43 0.71
CA VAL A 66 6.43 1.86 1.01
C VAL A 66 7.76 2.36 1.50
N LYS A 67 8.37 3.26 0.74
CA LYS A 67 9.62 3.93 1.09
C LYS A 67 9.33 5.29 1.68
N ASN A 68 9.82 5.55 2.88
CA ASN A 68 9.82 6.88 3.48
C ASN A 68 11.00 7.68 2.92
N LEU A 69 10.70 8.86 2.37
CA LEU A 69 11.67 9.77 1.75
C LEU A 69 12.15 10.86 2.71
N THR A 70 11.67 10.85 3.96
CA THR A 70 11.95 11.87 4.96
C THR A 70 12.91 11.37 6.04
N ALA A 71 13.48 12.31 6.79
CA ALA A 71 14.33 12.05 7.95
C ALA A 71 13.55 11.79 9.26
N ALA A 72 12.22 11.69 9.21
CA ALA A 72 11.38 11.40 10.38
C ALA A 72 10.47 10.19 10.10
N PRO A 73 9.99 9.47 11.12
CA PRO A 73 8.98 8.43 10.92
C PRO A 73 7.68 8.99 10.31
N VAL A 74 7.09 8.28 9.36
CA VAL A 74 5.84 8.66 8.69
C VAL A 74 4.79 7.57 8.93
N ALA A 75 3.63 7.96 9.47
CA ALA A 75 2.47 7.07 9.57
C ALA A 75 1.73 7.03 8.23
N VAL A 76 1.27 5.85 7.81
CA VAL A 76 0.66 5.59 6.50
C VAL A 76 -0.58 4.70 6.60
N GLU A 77 -1.46 4.86 5.61
CA GLU A 77 -2.56 3.95 5.31
C GLU A 77 -2.40 3.36 3.91
N GLY A 78 -2.50 2.03 3.79
CA GLY A 78 -2.66 1.34 2.51
C GLY A 78 -4.12 1.21 2.16
N ARG A 79 -4.57 1.95 1.13
CA ARG A 79 -5.95 2.00 0.67
C ARG A 79 -6.11 1.24 -0.63
N PHE A 80 -7.25 0.58 -0.80
CA PHE A 80 -7.61 -0.11 -2.03
C PHE A 80 -8.91 0.44 -2.62
N ALA A 81 -9.02 0.33 -3.94
CA ALA A 81 -10.28 0.39 -4.67
C ALA A 81 -10.40 -0.88 -5.52
N SER A 82 -11.48 -1.65 -5.32
CA SER A 82 -11.76 -2.85 -6.09
C SER A 82 -13.07 -2.76 -6.88
N PHE A 83 -13.07 -3.35 -8.06
CA PHE A 83 -14.24 -3.47 -8.91
C PHE A 83 -14.13 -4.78 -9.71
N PRO A 84 -15.25 -5.50 -9.87
CA PRO A 84 -15.28 -6.69 -10.72
C PRO A 84 -15.06 -6.33 -12.20
#